data_AF-A0AA37SXE4-F1
#
_entry.id   AF-A0AA37SXE4-F1
#
_cell.length_a   1.000
_cell.length_b   1.000
_cell.length_c   1.000
_cell.angle_alpha   90.00
_cell.angle_beta   90.00
_cell.angle_gamma   90.00
#
_symmetry.space_group_name_H-M   'P 1'
#
loop_
_entity.id
_entity.type
_entity.pdbx_description
1 polymer ?
#
loop_
_entity_poly.entity_id
_entity_poly.type
_entity_poly.pdbx_seq_one_letter_code
_entity_poly.pdbx_strand_id
1 'polypeptide(L)'
;MKAIFSLILLLLSNTAFSDDESGVSNNRLNKYFHTDLDYEAFFNELKAGLLSGDKEKVASLNLYPIRVNYPEKSVYYDTVEEFIDNYDKIIRTEMLSRVEKQEFSSLFYNYNGMHIGFGDIWFSGICVDGESCESLSINVWAYSVLSIEEK
;
A
#
# COMPACT_ATOMS: atom_id res chain seq x y z
N MET A 1 -59.05 11.48 39.72
CA MET A 1 -57.88 10.58 39.81
C MET A 1 -57.89 9.65 38.61
N LYS A 2 -56.73 9.51 37.95
CA LYS A 2 -56.39 8.56 36.87
C LYS A 2 -56.98 8.88 35.49
N ALA A 3 -56.26 8.83 34.38
CA ALA A 3 -54.82 8.85 34.10
C ALA A 3 -54.70 9.23 32.61
N ILE A 4 -53.75 10.11 32.29
CA ILE A 4 -53.35 10.47 30.93
C ILE A 4 -52.60 9.27 30.34
N PHE A 5 -52.96 8.82 29.14
CA PHE A 5 -52.16 7.87 28.38
C PHE A 5 -51.91 8.44 26.98
N SER A 6 -50.90 9.32 26.89
CA SER A 6 -50.31 9.70 25.61
C SER A 6 -49.49 8.54 25.09
N LEU A 7 -49.97 7.90 24.02
CA LEU A 7 -49.23 6.88 23.29
C LEU A 7 -48.38 7.57 22.22
N ILE A 8 -47.15 7.95 22.58
CA ILE A 8 -46.14 8.43 21.64
C ILE A 8 -45.48 7.19 21.02
N LEU A 9 -45.79 6.93 19.75
CA LEU A 9 -45.16 5.87 18.96
C LEU A 9 -43.83 6.39 18.40
N LEU A 10 -42.73 6.16 19.14
CA LEU A 10 -41.37 6.42 18.67
C LEU A 10 -40.98 5.34 17.65
N LEU A 11 -41.00 5.69 16.36
CA LEU A 11 -40.34 4.91 15.31
C LEU A 11 -38.82 5.06 15.51
N LEU A 12 -38.20 4.06 16.14
CA LEU A 12 -36.75 3.89 16.11
C LEU A 12 -36.36 3.57 14.66
N SER A 13 -35.86 4.58 13.95
CA SER A 13 -35.13 4.35 12.71
C SER A 13 -33.87 3.57 13.06
N ASN A 14 -33.89 2.25 12.85
CA ASN A 14 -32.69 1.44 12.79
C ASN A 14 -31.88 1.93 11.59
N THR A 15 -30.96 2.86 11.81
CA THR A 15 -29.79 2.97 10.94
C THR A 15 -29.00 1.70 11.17
N ALA A 16 -29.31 0.66 10.40
CA ALA A 16 -28.38 -0.45 10.22
C ALA A 16 -27.18 0.15 9.49
N PHE A 17 -26.15 0.56 10.25
CA PHE A 17 -24.81 0.64 9.70
C PHE A 17 -24.47 -0.79 9.28
N SER A 18 -24.52 -1.05 7.99
CA SER A 18 -23.89 -2.23 7.42
C SER A 18 -22.39 -2.00 7.54
N ASP A 19 -21.78 -2.43 8.65
CA ASP A 19 -20.33 -2.60 8.78
C ASP A 19 -19.87 -3.74 7.87
N ASP A 20 -20.05 -3.56 6.55
CA ASP A 20 -19.17 -4.24 5.62
C ASP A 20 -17.95 -3.34 5.49
N GLU A 21 -17.03 -3.50 6.43
CA GLU A 21 -15.65 -3.01 6.33
C GLU A 21 -14.98 -3.79 5.18
N SER A 22 -15.42 -3.54 3.94
CA SER A 22 -15.07 -4.33 2.76
C SER A 22 -13.67 -3.97 2.21
N GLY A 23 -12.96 -3.06 2.88
CA GLY A 23 -11.63 -2.61 2.52
C GLY A 23 -10.52 -3.60 2.89
N VAL A 24 -9.32 -3.31 2.40
CA VAL A 24 -8.09 -3.95 2.84
C VAL A 24 -7.82 -3.59 4.31
N SER A 25 -7.38 -4.58 5.09
CA SER A 25 -6.93 -4.42 6.48
C SER A 25 -5.78 -5.38 6.75
N ASN A 26 -4.94 -5.09 7.76
CA ASN A 26 -3.86 -6.00 8.16
C ASN A 26 -4.37 -7.42 8.45
N ASN A 27 -5.50 -7.55 9.16
CA ASN A 27 -6.10 -8.86 9.45
C ASN A 27 -6.46 -9.64 8.16
N ARG A 28 -6.99 -8.94 7.15
CA ARG A 28 -7.34 -9.56 5.86
C ARG A 28 -6.10 -9.98 5.09
N LEU A 29 -5.06 -9.14 5.04
CA LEU A 29 -3.80 -9.44 4.36
C LEU A 29 -3.04 -10.57 5.07
N ASN A 30 -2.93 -10.53 6.38
CA ASN A 30 -2.29 -11.57 7.21
C ASN A 30 -2.96 -12.94 7.01
N LYS A 31 -4.29 -12.98 6.90
CA LYS A 31 -5.01 -14.21 6.56
C LYS A 31 -4.72 -14.70 5.14
N TYR A 32 -4.58 -13.79 4.18
CA TYR A 32 -4.33 -14.12 2.78
C TYR A 32 -2.89 -14.60 2.54
N PHE A 33 -1.91 -13.94 3.14
CA PHE A 33 -0.48 -14.23 2.97
C PHE A 33 0.09 -15.19 4.02
N HIS A 34 -0.69 -15.57 5.03
CA HIS A 34 -0.25 -16.40 6.16
C HIS A 34 0.92 -15.77 6.93
N THR A 35 0.78 -14.48 7.25
CA THR A 35 1.78 -13.67 7.95
C THR A 35 1.17 -13.00 9.18
N ASP A 36 1.98 -12.29 9.95
CA ASP A 36 1.58 -11.45 11.09
C ASP A 36 2.14 -10.01 10.96
N LEU A 37 2.40 -9.58 9.73
CA LEU A 37 3.05 -8.30 9.42
C LEU A 37 2.07 -7.11 9.54
N ASP A 38 2.64 -5.92 9.73
CA ASP A 38 1.90 -4.66 9.73
C ASP A 38 2.07 -3.94 8.38
N TYR A 39 1.24 -4.33 7.41
CA TYR A 39 1.24 -3.76 6.07
C TYR A 39 0.76 -2.31 6.03
N GLU A 40 -0.14 -1.92 6.93
CA GLU A 40 -0.64 -0.56 7.02
C GLU A 40 0.46 0.41 7.50
N ALA A 41 1.21 0.02 8.52
CA ALA A 41 2.36 0.80 8.98
C ALA A 41 3.40 0.98 7.86
N PHE A 42 3.76 -0.11 7.17
CA PHE A 42 4.69 -0.04 6.04
C PHE A 42 4.18 0.86 4.91
N PHE A 43 2.90 0.72 4.54
CA PHE A 43 2.28 1.56 3.52
C PHE A 43 2.36 3.05 3.89
N ASN A 44 2.03 3.40 5.13
CA ASN A 44 2.06 4.77 5.61
C ASN A 44 3.49 5.34 5.66
N GLU A 45 4.46 4.52 6.05
CA GLU A 45 5.88 4.89 6.06
C GLU A 45 6.42 5.13 4.65
N LEU A 46 6.10 4.23 3.71
CA LEU A 46 6.45 4.39 2.30
C LEU A 46 5.80 5.63 1.69
N LYS A 47 4.48 5.82 1.91
CA LYS A 47 3.73 7.00 1.44
C LYS A 47 4.34 8.28 1.99
N ALA A 48 4.67 8.34 3.27
CA ALA A 48 5.29 9.51 3.89
C ALA A 48 6.66 9.83 3.27
N GLY A 49 7.54 8.84 3.11
CA GLY A 49 8.87 9.04 2.52
C GLY A 49 8.80 9.52 1.06
N LEU A 50 7.87 8.96 0.27
CA LEU A 50 7.64 9.38 -1.11
C LEU A 50 7.16 10.83 -1.19
N LEU A 51 6.18 11.21 -0.36
CA LEU A 51 5.58 12.56 -0.40
C LEU A 51 6.49 13.63 0.21
N SER A 52 7.40 13.28 1.12
CA SER A 52 8.41 14.20 1.65
C SER A 52 9.65 14.32 0.76
N GLY A 53 9.80 13.46 -0.25
CA GLY A 53 11.00 13.39 -1.09
C GLY A 53 12.23 12.86 -0.35
N ASP A 54 12.05 12.06 0.70
CA ASP A 54 13.13 11.46 1.48
C ASP A 54 13.68 10.24 0.73
N LYS A 55 14.73 10.47 -0.07
CA LYS A 55 15.28 9.48 -1.00
C LYS A 55 15.91 8.32 -0.24
N GLU A 56 16.65 8.61 0.83
CA GLU A 56 17.29 7.64 1.69
C GLU A 56 16.26 6.75 2.39
N LYS A 57 15.18 7.35 2.90
CA LYS A 57 14.10 6.58 3.53
C LYS A 57 13.43 5.64 2.54
N VAL A 58 13.03 6.13 1.37
CA VAL A 58 12.38 5.30 0.35
C VAL A 58 13.32 4.20 -0.14
N ALA A 59 14.59 4.51 -0.36
CA ALA A 59 15.60 3.53 -0.75
C ALA A 59 15.76 2.42 0.30
N SER A 60 15.69 2.75 1.60
CA SER A 60 15.81 1.76 2.69
C SER A 60 14.65 0.76 2.76
N LEU A 61 13.51 1.07 2.13
CA LEU A 61 12.32 0.20 2.11
C LEU A 61 12.34 -0.80 0.93
N ASN A 62 13.29 -0.65 0.00
CA ASN A 62 13.39 -1.50 -1.18
C ASN A 62 14.09 -2.83 -0.87
N LEU A 63 13.68 -3.88 -1.57
CA LEU A 63 14.45 -5.11 -1.73
C LEU A 63 15.40 -4.95 -2.92
N TYR A 64 16.70 -5.17 -2.70
CA TYR A 64 17.72 -5.13 -3.74
C TYR A 64 18.14 -6.53 -4.20
N PRO A 65 18.45 -6.74 -5.50
CA PRO A 65 18.37 -5.76 -6.58
C PRO A 65 16.92 -5.41 -6.94
N ILE A 66 16.61 -4.12 -7.08
CA ILE A 66 15.24 -3.67 -7.33
C ILE A 66 14.94 -3.55 -8.81
N ARG A 67 13.82 -4.14 -9.23
CA ARG A 67 13.34 -4.05 -10.61
C ARG A 67 12.56 -2.76 -10.84
N VAL A 68 12.91 -2.02 -11.89
CA VAL A 68 12.15 -0.87 -12.38
C VAL A 68 11.72 -1.10 -13.83
N ASN A 69 10.41 -1.05 -14.07
CA ASN A 69 9.83 -1.19 -15.39
C ASN A 69 9.63 0.18 -16.02
N TYR A 70 10.36 0.45 -17.10
CA TYR A 70 10.11 1.57 -17.99
C TYR A 70 9.32 1.09 -19.21
N PRO A 71 8.68 1.99 -19.99
CA PRO A 71 7.87 1.60 -21.15
C PRO A 71 8.61 0.71 -22.16
N GLU A 72 9.90 0.95 -22.35
CA GLU A 72 10.73 0.24 -23.35
C GLU A 72 11.45 -0.99 -22.78
N LYS A 73 11.70 -1.04 -21.46
CA LYS A 73 12.53 -2.08 -20.83
C LYS A 73 12.40 -2.14 -19.31
N SER A 74 12.75 -3.28 -18.73
CA SER A 74 13.06 -3.39 -17.31
C SER A 74 14.55 -3.13 -17.06
N VAL A 75 14.86 -2.41 -15.98
CA VAL A 75 16.21 -2.17 -15.46
C VAL A 75 16.25 -2.67 -14.01
N TYR A 76 17.38 -3.24 -13.59
CA TYR A 76 17.63 -3.58 -12.19
C TYR A 76 18.65 -2.59 -11.64
N TYR A 77 18.41 -2.11 -10.43
CA TYR A 77 19.38 -1.32 -9.66
C TYR A 77 19.83 -2.19 -8.49
N ASP A 78 21.14 -2.41 -8.38
CA ASP A 78 21.71 -3.42 -7.50
C ASP A 78 21.91 -2.89 -6.07
N THR A 79 22.02 -1.56 -5.92
CA THR A 79 22.30 -0.94 -4.62
C THR A 79 21.40 0.26 -4.31
N VAL A 80 21.41 0.64 -3.03
CA VAL A 80 20.76 1.85 -2.51
C VAL A 80 21.24 3.09 -3.27
N GLU A 81 22.55 3.23 -3.47
CA GLU A 81 23.16 4.35 -4.17
C GLU A 81 22.69 4.44 -5.62
N GLU A 82 22.66 3.31 -6.34
CA GLU A 82 22.18 3.29 -7.73
C GLU A 82 20.71 3.71 -7.86
N PHE A 83 19.87 3.32 -6.91
CA PHE A 83 18.48 3.75 -6.85
C PHE A 83 18.36 5.24 -6.55
N ILE A 84 19.11 5.77 -5.57
CA ILE A 84 19.10 7.20 -5.20
C ILE A 84 19.58 8.07 -6.38
N ASP A 85 20.65 7.65 -7.07
CA ASP A 85 21.20 8.34 -8.25
C ASP A 85 20.20 8.42 -9.42
N ASN A 86 19.23 7.50 -9.46
CA ASN A 86 18.18 7.44 -10.48
C ASN A 86 16.80 7.81 -9.95
N TYR A 87 16.69 8.26 -8.70
CA TYR A 87 15.42 8.44 -8.00
C TYR A 87 14.42 9.29 -8.80
N ASP A 88 14.87 10.45 -9.31
CA ASP A 88 13.99 11.40 -10.01
C ASP A 88 13.53 10.88 -11.39
N LYS A 89 14.15 9.81 -11.91
CA LYS A 89 13.70 9.11 -13.14
C LYS A 89 12.67 8.03 -12.82
N ILE A 90 12.73 7.46 -11.62
CA ILE A 90 11.88 6.36 -11.15
C ILE A 90 10.60 6.93 -10.53
N ILE A 91 10.75 7.86 -9.58
CA ILE A 91 9.67 8.48 -8.81
C ILE A 91 9.28 9.79 -9.49
N ARG A 92 8.32 9.70 -10.41
CA ARG A 92 7.82 10.85 -11.18
C ARG A 92 6.63 11.52 -10.51
N THR A 93 6.37 12.78 -10.87
CA THR A 93 5.25 13.57 -10.34
C THR A 93 3.89 12.88 -10.52
N GLU A 94 3.68 12.19 -11.64
CA GLU A 94 2.45 11.45 -11.92
C GLU A 94 2.28 10.26 -10.97
N MET A 95 3.38 9.57 -10.63
CA MET A 95 3.38 8.50 -9.61
C MET A 95 3.05 9.08 -8.23
N LEU A 96 3.71 10.19 -7.85
CA LEU A 96 3.45 10.85 -6.56
C LEU A 96 2.00 11.32 -6.42
N SER A 97 1.37 11.78 -7.51
CA SER A 97 -0.05 12.17 -7.52
C SER A 97 -0.98 10.99 -7.21
N ARG A 98 -0.62 9.78 -7.66
CA ARG A 98 -1.35 8.55 -7.32
C ARG A 98 -1.07 8.08 -5.90
N VAL A 99 0.18 8.19 -5.45
CA VAL A 99 0.58 7.89 -4.07
C VAL A 99 -0.20 8.77 -3.07
N GLU A 100 -0.33 10.06 -3.35
CA GLU A 100 -1.07 11.01 -2.51
C GLU A 100 -2.53 10.58 -2.30
N LYS A 101 -3.21 10.16 -3.38
CA LYS A 101 -4.63 9.77 -3.37
C LYS A 101 -4.89 8.35 -2.86
N GLN A 102 -3.89 7.47 -2.88
CA GLN A 102 -4.06 6.07 -2.49
C GLN A 102 -4.31 5.97 -0.99
N GLU A 103 -5.35 5.22 -0.61
CA GLU A 103 -5.62 4.84 0.78
C GLU A 103 -5.26 3.37 0.98
N PHE A 104 -4.84 2.99 2.20
CA PHE A 104 -4.47 1.61 2.52
C PHE A 104 -5.66 0.66 2.29
N SER A 105 -6.84 1.06 2.76
CA SER A 105 -8.07 0.27 2.67
C SER A 105 -8.57 0.03 1.24
N SER A 106 -8.03 0.74 0.25
CA SER A 106 -8.39 0.61 -1.16
C SER A 106 -7.26 0.04 -2.03
N LEU A 107 -6.20 -0.49 -1.43
CA LEU A 107 -5.11 -1.15 -2.17
C LEU A 107 -5.64 -2.34 -2.97
N PHE A 108 -5.15 -2.47 -4.20
CA PHE A 108 -5.24 -3.73 -4.90
C PHE A 108 -4.19 -4.69 -4.33
N TYR A 109 -4.55 -5.97 -4.21
CA TYR A 109 -3.64 -7.02 -3.81
C TYR A 109 -3.94 -8.35 -4.51
N ASN A 110 -2.90 -9.15 -4.73
CA ASN A 110 -3.00 -10.53 -5.21
C ASN A 110 -1.81 -11.35 -4.67
N TYR A 111 -1.55 -12.51 -5.25
CA TYR A 111 -0.45 -13.38 -4.81
C TYR A 111 0.96 -12.74 -4.95
N ASN A 112 1.12 -11.67 -5.73
CA ASN A 112 2.37 -10.90 -5.85
C ASN A 112 2.49 -9.76 -4.82
N GLY A 113 1.54 -9.62 -3.90
CA GLY A 113 1.51 -8.56 -2.90
C GLY A 113 0.49 -7.47 -3.20
N MET A 114 0.77 -6.27 -2.70
CA MET A 114 -0.04 -5.07 -2.85
C MET A 114 0.65 -4.11 -3.82
N HIS A 115 -0.12 -3.19 -4.41
CA HIS A 115 0.49 -2.06 -5.11
C HIS A 115 -0.23 -0.73 -4.92
N ILE A 116 0.55 0.35 -5.02
CA ILE A 116 0.05 1.73 -5.07
C ILE A 116 -0.21 2.11 -6.54
N GLY A 117 -1.24 2.92 -6.77
CA GLY A 117 -1.57 3.43 -8.11
C GLY A 117 -2.00 2.30 -9.06
N PHE A 118 -1.57 2.37 -10.32
CA PHE A 118 -1.93 1.41 -11.37
C PHE A 118 -0.90 0.27 -11.51
N GLY A 119 -0.25 -0.09 -10.41
CA GLY A 119 0.92 -0.99 -10.39
C GLY A 119 2.24 -0.23 -10.39
N ASP A 120 2.22 1.04 -9.96
CA ASP A 120 3.36 1.93 -9.87
C ASP A 120 4.42 1.42 -8.90
N ILE A 121 4.00 0.93 -7.73
CA ILE A 121 4.89 0.53 -6.65
C ILE A 121 4.35 -0.75 -6.03
N TRP A 122 5.09 -1.85 -6.15
CA TRP A 122 4.70 -3.16 -5.61
C TRP A 122 5.49 -3.50 -4.36
N PHE A 123 4.79 -3.98 -3.33
CA PHE A 123 5.38 -4.40 -2.07
C PHE A 123 4.67 -5.62 -1.48
N SER A 124 5.41 -6.44 -0.75
CA SER A 124 4.91 -7.65 -0.10
C SER A 124 5.81 -8.02 1.09
N GLY A 125 5.36 -9.00 1.89
CA GLY A 125 6.27 -9.70 2.80
C GLY A 125 7.21 -10.59 1.99
N ILE A 126 8.51 -10.55 2.30
CA ILE A 126 9.57 -11.29 1.60
C ILE A 126 10.48 -11.96 2.62
N CYS A 127 10.85 -13.20 2.35
CA CYS A 127 11.82 -13.95 3.14
C CYS A 127 13.21 -13.28 3.01
N VAL A 128 13.77 -12.77 4.10
CA VAL A 128 15.08 -12.08 4.06
C VAL A 128 16.26 -13.01 4.38
N ASP A 129 15.99 -14.21 4.88
CA ASP A 129 16.97 -15.27 5.19
C ASP A 129 17.01 -16.40 4.13
N GLY A 130 16.43 -16.17 2.95
CA GLY A 130 16.48 -17.11 1.84
C GLY A 130 15.52 -18.30 2.01
N GLU A 131 15.99 -19.51 1.71
CA GLU A 131 15.13 -20.71 1.63
C GLU A 131 14.49 -21.10 2.95
N SER A 132 15.10 -20.76 4.09
CA SER A 132 14.56 -21.07 5.43
C SER A 132 13.33 -20.23 5.77
N CYS A 133 13.24 -19.00 5.26
CA CYS A 133 12.14 -18.05 5.47
C CYS A 133 11.67 -17.98 6.95
N GLU A 134 12.62 -18.01 7.88
CA GLU A 134 12.34 -17.83 9.31
C GLU A 134 12.03 -16.36 9.63
N SER A 135 12.39 -15.45 8.72
CA SER A 135 12.18 -14.01 8.86
C SER A 135 11.54 -13.40 7.62
N LEU A 136 10.41 -12.72 7.81
CA LEU A 136 9.78 -11.90 6.80
C LEU A 136 9.99 -10.42 7.09
N SER A 137 10.29 -9.65 6.04
CA SER A 137 10.23 -8.19 6.05
C SER A 137 9.31 -7.72 4.94
N ILE A 138 8.59 -6.63 5.16
CA ILE A 138 7.85 -5.97 4.08
C ILE A 138 8.84 -5.10 3.32
N ASN A 139 8.91 -5.27 2.00
CA ASN A 139 9.78 -4.46 1.15
C ASN A 139 9.09 -4.14 -0.18
N VAL A 140 9.48 -3.00 -0.77
CA VAL A 140 9.16 -2.70 -2.16
C VAL A 140 10.05 -3.56 -3.05
N TRP A 141 9.46 -4.34 -3.95
CA TRP A 141 10.23 -5.22 -4.83
C TRP A 141 10.21 -4.77 -6.30
N ALA A 142 9.31 -3.86 -6.68
CA ALA A 142 9.34 -3.26 -8.00
C ALA A 142 8.68 -1.88 -8.08
N TYR A 143 9.17 -1.08 -9.04
CA TYR A 143 8.53 0.13 -9.53
C TYR A 143 8.13 -0.02 -11.01
N SER A 144 7.08 0.69 -11.43
CA SER A 144 6.70 0.85 -12.83
C SER A 144 6.54 2.33 -13.15
N VAL A 145 7.37 2.84 -14.06
CA VAL A 145 7.34 4.23 -14.52
C VAL A 145 6.32 4.35 -15.64
N LEU A 146 5.07 4.64 -15.26
CA LEU A 146 3.94 4.72 -16.16
C LEU A 146 3.78 6.14 -16.73
N SER A 147 3.64 6.27 -18.04
CA SER A 147 3.26 7.52 -18.72
C SER A 147 1.74 7.57 -18.93
N ILE A 148 0.98 7.60 -17.84
CA ILE A 148 -0.48 7.71 -17.88
C ILE A 148 -0.84 9.15 -17.52
N GLU A 149 -1.41 9.89 -18.47
CA GLU A 149 -2.05 11.17 -18.21
C GLU A 149 -3.40 10.92 -17.53
N GLU A 150 -3.60 11.46 -16.33
CA GLU A 150 -4.91 11.49 -15.69
C GLU A 150 -5.81 12.45 -16.48
N LYS A 151 -6.92 11.93 -17.03
CA LYS A 151 -7.93 12.72 -17.75
C LYS A 151 -8.87 13.45 -16.82
#